data_AF-A0A1V5ZG42-F1
#
_entry.id   AF-A0A1V5ZG42-F1
#
_cell.length_a   1.000
_cell.length_b   1.000
_cell.length_c   1.000
_cell.angle_alpha   90.00
_cell.angle_beta   90.00
_cell.angle_gamma   90.00
#
_symmetry.space_group_name_H-M   'P 1'
#
loop_
_entity.id
_entity.type
_entity.pdbx_description
1 polymer ?
#
loop_
_entity_poly.entity_id
_entity_poly.type
_entity_poly.pdbx_seq_one_letter_code
_entity_poly.pdbx_strand_id
1 'polypeptide(L)'
;MQDNTNSDGPETNIFLTRYCNSVNIQASNNDIAFDFMELPGIPRDGKQVIEGVRVYMTHDHARLMAELILKTFEKSNDMVNSSSE
;
A
#
# COMPACT_ATOMS: atom_id res chain seq x y z
N MET A 1 31.41 -29.69 -8.18
CA MET A 1 30.81 -29.08 -6.99
C MET A 1 29.78 -28.08 -7.49
N GLN A 2 28.50 -28.41 -7.39
CA GLN A 2 27.41 -27.47 -7.66
C GLN A 2 27.07 -26.81 -6.33
N ASP A 3 27.19 -25.49 -6.29
CA ASP A 3 26.75 -24.67 -5.16
C ASP A 3 25.22 -24.59 -5.21
N ASN A 4 24.55 -25.44 -4.43
CA ASN A 4 23.10 -25.34 -4.21
C ASN A 4 22.87 -24.28 -3.13
N THR A 5 22.87 -23.00 -3.52
CA THR A 5 22.33 -21.93 -2.69
C THR A 5 20.81 -22.04 -2.72
N ASN A 6 20.24 -22.91 -1.87
CA ASN A 6 18.83 -22.79 -1.53
C ASN A 6 18.64 -21.45 -0.82
N SER A 7 18.07 -20.49 -1.54
CA SER A 7 17.62 -19.22 -1.00
C SER A 7 16.35 -19.48 -0.17
N ASP A 8 16.50 -20.02 1.03
CA ASP A 8 15.40 -20.29 1.99
C ASP A 8 14.80 -19.01 2.62
N GLY A 9 15.01 -17.84 2.00
CA GLY A 9 14.38 -16.59 2.41
C GLY A 9 12.92 -16.50 1.96
N PRO A 10 12.07 -15.71 2.65
CA PRO A 10 10.70 -15.50 2.20
C PRO A 10 10.69 -14.87 0.80
N GLU A 11 9.99 -15.51 -0.13
CA GLU A 11 9.75 -14.96 -1.46
C GLU A 11 8.58 -13.98 -1.41
N THR A 12 8.81 -12.75 -1.85
CA THR A 12 7.75 -11.75 -1.97
C THR A 12 6.91 -12.05 -3.21
N ASN A 13 5.65 -12.44 -3.00
CA ASN A 13 4.68 -12.66 -4.07
C ASN A 13 3.60 -11.56 -4.07
N ILE A 14 3.66 -10.64 -5.03
CA ILE A 14 2.63 -9.61 -5.24
C ILE A 14 1.55 -10.20 -6.16
N PHE A 15 0.46 -10.68 -5.57
CA PHE A 15 -0.61 -11.36 -6.32
C PHE A 15 -1.70 -10.42 -6.86
N LEU A 16 -1.77 -9.18 -6.37
CA LEU A 16 -2.77 -8.19 -6.80
C LEU A 16 -2.14 -6.81 -6.89
N THR A 17 -2.22 -6.20 -8.08
CA THR A 17 -1.90 -4.80 -8.31
C THR A 17 -3.14 -4.08 -8.79
N ARG A 18 -3.47 -2.97 -8.12
CA ARG A 18 -4.57 -2.07 -8.48
C ARG A 18 -4.10 -0.63 -8.38
N TYR A 19 -4.59 0.19 -9.29
CA TYR A 19 -4.48 1.63 -9.14
C TYR A 19 -5.43 2.08 -8.03
N CYS A 20 -4.99 3.05 -7.23
CA CYS A 20 -5.79 3.62 -6.15
C CYS A 20 -5.56 5.13 -6.12
N ASN A 21 -6.65 5.89 -6.09
CA ASN A 21 -6.63 7.34 -6.00
C ASN A 21 -7.48 7.88 -4.85
N SER A 22 -8.05 7.00 -4.03
CA SER A 22 -8.78 7.39 -2.82
C SER A 22 -8.55 6.35 -1.73
N VAL A 23 -8.30 6.82 -0.51
CA VAL A 23 -8.11 5.95 0.66
C VAL A 23 -9.10 6.37 1.75
N ASN A 24 -9.85 5.41 2.27
CA ASN A 24 -10.67 5.59 3.47
C ASN A 24 -10.12 4.73 4.62
N ILE A 25 -10.11 5.27 5.83
CA ILE A 25 -9.49 4.63 7.00
C ILE A 25 -10.53 4.55 8.11
N GLN A 26 -10.74 3.36 8.66
CA GLN A 26 -11.68 3.11 9.74
C GLN A 26 -10.98 2.37 10.87
N ALA A 27 -10.90 3.00 12.03
CA ALA A 27 -10.34 2.39 13.23
C ALA A 27 -11.43 1.71 14.07
N SER A 28 -11.14 0.52 14.57
CA SER A 28 -11.91 -0.20 15.58
C SER A 28 -11.07 -0.41 16.83
N ASN A 29 -11.63 -1.07 17.86
CA ASN A 29 -10.92 -1.35 19.10
C ASN A 29 -9.64 -2.17 18.90
N ASN A 30 -9.63 -3.08 17.93
CA ASN A 30 -8.52 -4.02 17.76
C ASN A 30 -7.70 -3.73 16.49
N ASP A 31 -8.39 -3.34 15.41
CA ASP A 31 -7.79 -3.22 14.07
C ASP A 31 -8.22 -1.95 13.35
N ILE A 32 -7.45 -1.59 12.33
CA ILE A 32 -7.72 -0.53 11.37
C ILE A 32 -7.97 -1.16 10.01
N ALA A 33 -9.04 -0.73 9.34
CA ALA A 33 -9.32 -1.05 7.95
C ALA A 33 -8.89 0.11 7.05
N PHE A 34 -8.15 -0.22 5.98
CA PHE A 34 -7.77 0.67 4.90
C PHE A 34 -8.50 0.25 3.63
N ASP A 35 -9.33 1.12 3.09
CA ASP A 35 -10.02 0.95 1.81
C ASP A 35 -9.30 1.73 0.72
N PHE A 36 -8.60 1.03 -0.15
CA PHE A 36 -7.97 1.59 -1.34
C PHE A 36 -8.96 1.50 -2.50
N MET A 37 -9.46 2.64 -2.96
CA MET A 37 -10.58 2.75 -3.90
C MET A 37 -10.13 3.40 -5.21
N GLU A 38 -10.70 2.93 -6.33
CA GLU A 38 -10.52 3.51 -7.65
C GLU A 38 -11.77 4.31 -8.04
N LEU A 39 -11.62 5.64 -8.07
CA LEU A 39 -12.68 6.60 -8.39
C LEU A 39 -12.44 7.31 -9.74
N PRO A 40 -13.51 7.71 -10.46
CA PRO A 40 -14.92 7.43 -10.17
C PRO A 40 -15.26 5.96 -10.40
N GLY A 41 -16.35 5.49 -9.79
CA GLY A 41 -16.89 4.17 -10.09
C GLY A 41 -17.29 4.03 -11.57
N ILE A 42 -17.36 2.79 -12.03
CA ILE A 42 -17.79 2.43 -13.38
C ILE A 42 -19.25 1.95 -13.31
N PRO A 43 -20.17 2.46 -14.15
CA PRO A 43 -21.52 1.94 -14.23
C PRO A 43 -21.56 0.46 -14.65
N ARG A 44 -22.23 -0.38 -13.86
CA ARG A 44 -22.54 -1.79 -14.19
C ARG A 44 -23.96 -2.10 -13.75
N ASP A 45 -24.76 -2.67 -14.63
CA ASP A 45 -26.17 -3.02 -14.38
C ASP A 45 -26.99 -1.86 -13.79
N GLY A 46 -26.79 -0.65 -14.32
CA GLY A 46 -27.48 0.56 -13.88
C GLY A 46 -27.04 1.10 -12.52
N LYS A 47 -25.96 0.56 -11.92
CA LYS A 47 -25.40 1.02 -10.63
C LYS A 47 -23.97 1.50 -10.81
N GLN A 48 -23.58 2.52 -10.06
CA GLN A 48 -22.18 2.92 -9.94
C GLN A 48 -21.43 1.91 -9.07
N VAL A 49 -20.41 1.25 -9.64
CA VAL A 49 -19.58 0.29 -8.93
C VAL A 49 -18.20 0.88 -8.73
N ILE A 50 -17.78 1.02 -7.47
CA ILE A 50 -16.43 1.43 -7.11
C ILE A 50 -15.64 0.17 -6.78
N GLU A 51 -14.55 -0.04 -7.50
CA GLU A 51 -13.62 -1.13 -7.24
C GLU A 51 -12.63 -0.71 -6.17
N GLY A 52 -12.21 -1.65 -5.34
CA GLY A 52 -11.24 -1.37 -4.29
C GLY A 52 -10.70 -2.60 -3.60
N VAL A 53 -9.65 -2.40 -2.82
CA VAL A 53 -9.00 -3.41 -1.98
C VAL A 53 -9.06 -2.94 -0.54
N ARG A 54 -9.59 -3.79 0.34
CA ARG A 54 -9.54 -3.57 1.79
C ARG A 54 -8.37 -4.33 2.39
N VAL A 55 -7.58 -3.65 3.20
CA VAL A 55 -6.51 -4.25 4.03
C VAL A 55 -6.83 -3.98 5.49
N TYR A 56 -6.73 -5.01 6.32
CA TYR A 56 -6.84 -4.90 7.77
C TYR A 56 -5.45 -4.94 8.41
N MET A 57 -5.22 -4.10 9.41
CA MET A 57 -3.97 -4.06 10.17
C MET A 57 -4.26 -3.82 11.65
N THR A 58 -3.44 -4.40 12.53
CA THR A 58 -3.39 -3.93 13.92
C THR A 58 -2.95 -2.48 13.97
N HIS A 59 -3.30 -1.74 15.03
CA HIS A 59 -2.86 -0.36 15.24
C HIS A 59 -1.34 -0.15 15.13
N ASP A 60 -0.53 -1.07 15.66
CA ASP A 60 0.94 -0.93 15.64
C ASP A 60 1.51 -1.02 14.21
N HIS A 61 1.04 -1.98 13.42
CA HIS A 61 1.44 -2.11 12.01
C HIS A 61 0.96 -0.93 11.15
N ALA A 62 -0.23 -0.40 11.43
CA ALA A 62 -0.73 0.81 10.77
C ALA A 62 0.13 2.04 11.09
N ARG A 63 0.58 2.21 12.34
CA ARG A 63 1.53 3.26 12.72
C ARG A 63 2.86 3.10 11.98
N LEU A 64 3.41 1.89 11.97
CA LEU A 64 4.66 1.60 11.25
C LEU A 64 4.53 1.92 9.76
N MET A 65 3.42 1.55 9.12
CA MET A 65 3.14 1.88 7.72
C MET A 65 3.15 3.40 7.50
N ALA A 66 2.46 4.17 8.35
CA ALA A 66 2.43 5.62 8.25
C ALA A 66 3.84 6.25 8.37
N GLU A 67 4.66 5.79 9.31
CA GLU A 67 6.04 6.26 9.47
C GLU A 67 6.91 5.94 8.25
N LEU A 68 6.77 4.74 7.66
CA LEU A 68 7.53 4.35 6.48
C LEU A 68 7.14 5.17 5.25
N ILE A 69 5.85 5.48 5.09
CA ILE A 69 5.36 6.36 4.02
C ILE A 69 5.99 7.76 4.15
N LEU A 70 5.92 8.36 5.35
CA LEU A 70 6.47 9.70 5.59
C LEU A 70 7.99 9.76 5.34
N LYS A 71 8.75 8.79 5.88
CA LYS A 71 10.20 8.67 5.64
C LYS A 71 10.56 8.52 4.17
N THR A 72 9.70 7.88 3.38
CA THR A 72 9.92 7.71 1.93
C THR A 72 9.77 9.04 1.20
N PHE A 73 8.83 9.89 1.60
CA PHE A 73 8.67 11.21 1.02
C PHE A 73 9.80 12.17 1.38
N GLU A 74 10.29 12.12 2.62
CA GLU A 74 11.45 12.92 3.06
C GLU A 74 12.69 12.62 2.21
N LYS A 75 13.02 11.34 2.01
CA LYS A 75 14.14 10.93 1.14
C LYS A 75 13.99 11.40 -0.31
N SER A 76 12.76 11.42 -0.83
CA SER A 76 12.50 11.90 -2.19
C SER A 76 12.74 13.40 -2.33
N ASN A 77 12.44 14.19 -1.30
CA ASN A 77 12.65 15.64 -1.34
C ASN A 77 14.13 16.01 -1.24
N ASP A 78 14.92 15.27 -0.46
CA ASP A 78 16.36 15.48 -0.36
C ASP A 78 17.08 15.22 -1.70
N MET A 79 16.63 14.21 -2.46
CA MET A 79 17.17 13.92 -3.81
C MET A 79 16.85 15.01 -4.85
N VAL A 80 15.67 15.64 -4.78
CA VAL A 80 15.28 16.72 -5.69
C VAL A 80 16.10 17.99 -5.42
N ASN A 81 16.38 18.28 -4.15
CA ASN A 81 17.17 19.44 -3.76
C ASN A 81 18.67 19.27 -4.07
N SER A 82 19.23 18.05 -3.95
CA SER A 82 20.64 17.78 -4.29
C SER A 82 20.92 17.68 -5.79
N SER A 83 19.89 17.63 -6.64
CA SER A 83 20.01 17.59 -8.12
C SER A 83 19.86 18.97 -8.76
N SER A 84 19.58 20.00 -7.95
CA SER A 84 19.36 21.39 -8.36
C SER A 84 20.52 22.32 -7.97
N GLU A 85 21.61 21.76 -7.42
CA GLU A 85 22.91 22.40 -7.18
C GLU A 85 23.97 21.80 -8.12
#